data_AF-A0A933LN22-F1
#
_entry.id   AF-A0A933LN22-F1
#
_cell.length_a   1.000
_cell.length_b   1.000
_cell.length_c   1.000
_cell.angle_alpha   90.00
_cell.angle_beta   90.00
_cell.angle_gamma   90.00
#
_symmetry.space_group_name_H-M   'P 1'
#
loop_
_entity.id
_entity.type
_entity.pdbx_description
1 polymer ?
#
loop_
_entity_poly.entity_id
_entity_poly.type
_entity_poly.pdbx_seq_one_letter_code
_entity_poly.pdbx_strand_id
1 'polypeptide(L)' 'MKCVICKTGEVQPATVQAELKIGRDRILVSVRTEACQQCGEPYYSAETLQYLERVREDFARKAITPGSVGTVYQVS' A
#
# COMPACT_ATOMS: atom_id res chain seq x y z
N MET A 1 -15.42 -1.86 -12.72
CA MET A 1 -14.85 -2.67 -13.83
C MET A 1 -14.51 -4.07 -13.33
N LYS A 2 -14.41 -5.07 -14.21
CA LYS A 2 -13.91 -6.39 -13.80
C LYS A 2 -12.41 -6.34 -13.50
N CYS A 3 -12.01 -6.98 -12.41
CA CYS A 3 -10.62 -7.08 -11.99
C CYS A 3 -9.81 -7.85 -13.03
N VAL A 4 -8.70 -7.29 -13.51
CA VAL A 4 -7.84 -7.94 -14.51
C VAL A 4 -7.04 -9.11 -13.93
N ILE A 5 -6.85 -9.13 -12.61
CA ILE A 5 -6.10 -10.17 -11.90
C ILE A 5 -6.95 -11.41 -11.67
N CYS A 6 -8.09 -11.29 -10.98
CA CYS A 6 -8.95 -12.47 -10.70
C CYS A 6 -10.05 -12.71 -11.75
N LYS A 7 -10.31 -11.74 -12.64
CA LYS A 7 -11.31 -11.81 -13.73
C LYS A 7 -12.78 -11.95 -13.32
N THR A 8 -13.07 -12.18 -12.04
CA THR A 8 -14.42 -12.38 -11.51
C THR A 8 -14.93 -11.16 -10.73
N GLY A 9 -14.07 -10.64 -9.85
CA GLY A 9 -14.45 -9.61 -8.89
C GLY A 9 -14.66 -8.24 -9.52
N GLU A 10 -15.50 -7.42 -8.87
CA GLU A 10 -15.73 -6.04 -9.26
C GLU A 10 -14.75 -5.11 -8.54
N VAL A 11 -14.17 -4.17 -9.29
CA VAL A 11 -13.29 -3.11 -8.79
C VAL A 11 -14.15 -1.90 -8.41
N GLN A 12 -13.98 -1.44 -7.17
CA GLN A 12 -14.77 -0.36 -6.56
C GLN A 12 -13.88 0.53 -5.66
N PRO A 13 -14.24 1.80 -5.43
CA PRO A 13 -13.53 2.65 -4.48
C PRO A 13 -13.45 2.04 -3.07
N ALA A 14 -12.24 2.04 -2.50
CA ALA A 14 -11.93 1.49 -1.19
C ALA A 14 -10.77 2.24 -0.54
N THR A 15 -10.63 2.09 0.78
CA THR A 15 -9.40 2.46 1.48
C THR A 15 -8.56 1.20 1.67
N VAL A 16 -7.35 1.20 1.15
CA VAL A 16 -6.42 0.07 1.27
C VAL A 16 -5.18 0.49 2.04
N GLN A 17 -4.52 -0.49 2.64
CA GLN A 17 -3.23 -0.30 3.29
C GLN A 17 -2.13 -0.74 2.33
N ALA A 18 -1.42 0.23 1.74
CA ALA A 18 -0.24 -0.05 0.93
C ALA A 18 0.96 -0.31 1.85
N GLU A 19 1.72 -1.37 1.58
CA GLU A 19 2.96 -1.69 2.30
C GLU A 19 4.17 -1.25 1.47
N LEU A 20 4.98 -0.34 2.01
CA LEU A 20 6.27 0.05 1.44
C LEU A 20 7.40 -0.68 2.16
N LYS A 21 8.24 -1.39 1.41
CA LYS A 21 9.43 -2.08 1.93
C LYS A 21 10.68 -1.24 1.72
N ILE A 22 11.40 -0.93 2.79
CA ILE A 22 12.66 -0.18 2.74
C ILE A 22 13.68 -0.93 3.61
N GLY A 23 14.54 -1.73 2.97
CA GLY A 23 15.44 -2.63 3.70
C GLY A 23 14.65 -3.67 4.52
N ARG A 24 14.78 -3.60 5.85
CA ARG A 24 14.03 -4.43 6.81
C ARG A 24 12.77 -3.73 7.34
N ASP A 25 12.64 -2.42 7.12
CA ASP A 25 11.51 -1.64 7.60
C ASP A 25 10.32 -1.78 6.67
N ARG A 26 9.12 -1.75 7.27
CA ARG A 26 7.83 -1.75 6.58
C ARG A 26 7.04 -0.53 6.99
N ILE A 27 6.57 0.23 6.01
CA ILE A 27 5.69 1.37 6.24
C ILE A 27 4.31 1.00 5.71
N LEU A 28 3.29 1.19 6.54
CA LEU A 28 1.90 1.01 6.15
C LEU A 28 1.31 2.38 5.85
N VAL A 29 0.82 2.57 4.63
CA VAL A 29 0.25 3.83 4.15
C VAL A 29 -1.20 3.60 3.73
N SER A 30 -2.14 4.24 4.43
CA SER A 30 -3.55 4.19 4.06
C SER A 30 -3.82 5.12 2.88
N VAL A 31 -4.33 4.57 1.79
CA VAL A 31 -4.66 5.34 0.57
C VAL A 31 -6.07 5.02 0.09
N ARG A 32 -6.77 6.03 -0.41
CA ARG A 32 -8.04 5.85 -1.12
C ARG A 32 -7.74 5.56 -2.58
N THR A 33 -8.23 4.42 -3.06
CA THR A 33 -8.00 3.92 -4.42
C THR A 33 -9.16 3.03 -4.81
N GLU A 34 -9.11 2.37 -5.96
CA GLU A 34 -10.05 1.31 -6.28
C GLU A 34 -9.45 -0.04 -5.89
N ALA A 35 -10.27 -0.97 -5.40
CA ALA A 35 -9.83 -2.31 -5.08
C ALA A 35 -10.85 -3.36 -5.53
N CYS A 36 -10.37 -4.55 -5.89
CA CYS A 36 -11.23 -5.67 -6.17
C CYS A 36 -11.89 -6.19 -4.89
N GLN A 37 -13.22 -6.22 -4.85
CA GLN A 37 -13.98 -6.70 -3.69
C GLN A 37 -13.84 -8.21 -3.40
N GLN A 38 -13.22 -8.97 -4.32
CA GLN A 38 -13.07 -10.42 -4.19
C GLN A 38 -11.65 -10.85 -3.82
N CYS A 39 -10.62 -10.32 -4.50
CA CYS A 39 -9.23 -10.71 -4.25
C CYS A 39 -8.41 -9.61 -3.54
N GLY A 40 -8.98 -8.43 -3.31
CA GLY A 40 -8.31 -7.32 -2.62
C GLY A 40 -7.30 -6.54 -3.47
N GLU A 41 -7.12 -6.90 -4.75
CA GLU A 41 -6.16 -6.24 -5.64
C GLU A 41 -6.40 -4.72 -5.71
N PRO A 42 -5.44 -3.87 -5.32
CA PRO A 42 -5.55 -2.42 -5.42
C PRO A 42 -5.18 -1.90 -6.82
N TYR A 43 -5.84 -0.84 -7.26
CA TYR A 43 -5.64 -0.20 -8.58
C TYR A 43 -5.22 1.25 -8.39
N TYR A 44 -3.92 1.48 -8.23
CA TYR A 44 -3.38 2.80 -7.95
C TYR A 44 -3.38 3.72 -9.17
N SER A 45 -3.81 4.97 -8.96
CA SER A 45 -3.62 6.03 -9.95
C SER A 45 -2.15 6.48 -9.99
N ALA A 46 -1.76 7.16 -11.05
CA ALA A 46 -0.43 7.77 -11.14
C ALA A 46 -0.15 8.73 -9.97
N GLU A 47 -1.16 9.48 -9.53
CA GLU A 47 -1.06 10.38 -8.36
C GLU A 47 -0.80 9.60 -7.07
N THR A 48 -1.53 8.51 -6.83
CA THR A 48 -1.32 7.66 -5.65
C THR A 48 0.07 7.05 -5.65
N LEU A 49 0.56 6.56 -6.81
CA LEU A 49 1.92 6.02 -6.93
C LEU A 49 2.97 7.10 -6.65
N GLN A 50 2.83 8.31 -7.19
CA GLN A 50 3.74 9.42 -6.90
C GLN A 50 3.75 9.78 -5.41
N TYR A 51 2.59 9.74 -4.74
CA TYR A 51 2.52 9.95 -3.30
C TYR A 51 3.27 8.85 -2.53
N LEU A 52 3.06 7.57 -2.87
CA LEU A 52 3.75 6.45 -2.23
C LEU A 52 5.27 6.51 -2.42
N GLU A 53 5.74 6.89 -3.61
CA GLU A 53 7.18 7.10 -3.88
C GLU A 53 7.75 8.24 -3.04
N ARG A 54 7.04 9.37 -2.90
CA ARG A 54 7.47 10.45 -1.99
C ARG A 54 7.57 9.98 -0.55
N VAL A 55 6.57 9.23 -0.04
CA VAL A 55 6.62 8.67 1.32
C VAL A 55 7.84 7.76 1.50
N ARG A 56 8.16 6.93 0.49
CA ARG A 56 9.34 6.05 0.50
C ARG A 56 10.63 6.86 0.60
N GLU A 57 10.77 7.91 -0.21
CA GLU A 57 11.94 8.79 -0.21
C GLU A 57 12.07 9.60 1.09
N ASP A 58 10.96 10.14 1.58
CA ASP A 58 10.88 10.91 2.81
C ASP A 58 11.34 10.06 4.00
N PHE A 59 10.91 8.80 4.08
CA PHE A 59 11.37 7.88 5.12
C PHE A 59 12.84 7.52 4.95
N ALA A 60 13.28 7.20 3.73
CA ALA A 60 14.68 6.83 3.46
C ALA A 60 15.66 7.95 3.84
N ARG A 61 15.28 9.22 3.63
CA ARG A 61 16.08 10.39 4.03
C ARG A 61 15.80 10.89 5.45
N LYS A 62 14.98 10.16 6.23
CA LYS A 62 14.60 10.49 7.61
C LYS A 62 13.87 11.85 7.76
N ALA A 63 13.17 12.29 6.72
CA ALA A 63 12.29 13.46 6.78
C ALA A 63 10.97 13.16 7.51
N ILE A 64 10.56 11.89 7.55
CA ILE A 64 9.43 11.39 8.34
C ILE A 64 9.86 10.24 9.24
N THR A 65 9.26 10.16 10.42
CA THR A 65 9.45 9.06 11.37
C THR A 65 8.07 8.60 11.86
N PRO A 66 7.42 7.66 11.13
CA PRO A 66 6.14 7.10 11.54
C PRO A 66 6.25 6.41 12.90
N GLY A 67 5.18 6.46 13.71
CA GLY A 67 5.11 5.68 14.94
C GLY A 67 5.05 4.18 14.65
N SER A 68 5.62 3.36 15.53
CA SER A 68 5.44 1.91 15.46
C SER A 68 3.97 1.54 15.70
N VAL A 69 3.44 0.65 14.86
CA VAL A 69 2.08 0.10 14.99
C VAL A 69 2.06 -1.28 15.67
N GLY A 70 3.22 -1.89 15.89
CA GLY A 70 3.36 -3.23 16.45
C GLY A 70 4.75 -3.81 16.27
N THR A 71 4.94 -5.07 16.70
CA THR A 71 6.21 -5.81 16.57
C THR A 71 6.09 -6.87 15.48
N VAL A 72 7.09 -6.96 14.61
CA VAL A 72 7.21 -8.03 13.61
C VAL A 72 8.04 -9.17 14.20
N TYR A 73 7.49 -10.38 14.19
CA TYR A 73 8.19 -11.59 14.63
C TYR A 73 8.51 -12.45 13.41
N GLN A 74 9.74 -12.94 13.31
CA GLN A 74 10.16 -13.87 12.27
C GLN A 74 10.36 -15.25 12.92
N VAL A 75 9.67 -16.27 12.39
CA VAL A 75 9.92 -17.67 12.73
C VAL A 75 10.90 -18.21 11.68
N SER A 76 12.09 -18.62 12.12
CA SER A 76 13.09 -19.31 11.31
C SER A 76 12.92 -20.82 11.40
#